data_AF-B6B526-F1
#
_entry.id   AF-B6B526-F1
#
_cell.length_a   1.000
_cell.length_b   1.000
_cell.length_c   1.000
_cell.angle_alpha   90.00
_cell.angle_beta   90.00
_cell.angle_gamma   90.00
#
_symmetry.space_group_name_H-M   'P 1'
#
loop_
_entity.id
_entity.type
_entity.pdbx_description
1 polymer ?
#
loop_
_entity_poly.entity_id
_entity_poly.type
_entity_poly.pdbx_seq_one_letter_code
_entity_poly.pdbx_strand_id
1 'polypeptide(L)'
;MLSKLFNLAEDWGLRQAGSNPARRIKKFREEEKKRYLSDAEQMRLGEVLAEALEEGTESVYAVSAILLLIFTGCRLSEILTLRWDYVTSHHLELPDSKTGRRRIPLPREAYDILMELPREAGNPYVILGDVDGAPLVNLQKPWRRIRSKAGLEDVRIHDLRHTYASVAMKDGIDPFTLKEIMGHKNLTTTLRYAHLADDAVQRAAGSVAARLARAVRQDKRRTPLRVVG
;
A
#
# COMPACT_ATOMS: atom_id res chain seq x y z
N MET A 1 -20.21 -16.15 -0.28
CA MET A 1 -21.49 -15.41 -0.36
C MET A 1 -22.66 -16.28 0.08
N LEU A 2 -22.78 -17.53 -0.42
CA LEU A 2 -23.89 -18.45 -0.11
C LEU A 2 -24.14 -18.71 1.39
N SER A 3 -23.11 -19.02 2.18
CA SER A 3 -23.27 -19.25 3.62
C SER A 3 -23.81 -18.02 4.37
N LYS A 4 -23.42 -16.79 3.97
CA LYS A 4 -23.90 -15.57 4.61
C LYS A 4 -25.36 -15.26 4.26
N LEU A 5 -25.77 -15.56 3.03
CA LEU A 5 -27.17 -15.47 2.61
C LEU A 5 -28.05 -16.41 3.46
N PHE A 6 -27.64 -17.66 3.67
CA PHE A 6 -28.41 -18.60 4.48
C PHE A 6 -28.41 -18.27 5.98
N ASN A 7 -27.32 -17.70 6.51
CA ASN A 7 -27.34 -17.18 7.88
C ASN A 7 -28.37 -16.04 8.02
N LEU A 8 -28.41 -15.09 7.07
CA LEU A 8 -29.42 -14.02 7.10
C LEU A 8 -30.84 -14.56 6.96
N ALA A 9 -31.05 -15.61 6.16
CA ALA A 9 -32.35 -16.26 6.04
C ALA A 9 -32.80 -16.93 7.35
N GLU A 10 -31.86 -17.45 8.16
CA GLU A 10 -32.16 -17.90 9.53
C GLU A 10 -32.48 -16.73 10.45
N ASP A 11 -31.66 -15.68 10.42
CA ASP A 11 -31.84 -14.48 11.26
C ASP A 11 -33.18 -13.78 10.98
N TRP A 12 -33.64 -13.80 9.73
CA TRP A 12 -34.93 -13.24 9.30
C TRP A 12 -36.11 -14.21 9.47
N GLY A 13 -35.89 -15.41 10.03
CA GLY A 13 -36.94 -16.40 10.25
C GLY A 13 -37.49 -17.04 8.95
N LEU A 14 -36.87 -16.79 7.81
CA LEU A 14 -37.22 -17.43 6.53
C LEU A 14 -36.80 -18.91 6.50
N ARG A 15 -35.96 -19.33 7.47
CA ARG A 15 -35.51 -20.70 7.67
C ARG A 15 -35.33 -20.99 9.17
N GLN A 16 -35.36 -22.28 9.52
CA GLN A 16 -35.07 -22.73 10.88
C GLN A 16 -33.62 -22.43 11.26
N ALA A 17 -33.40 -21.93 12.48
CA ALA A 17 -32.07 -21.68 13.01
C ALA A 17 -31.19 -22.95 12.96
N GLY A 18 -29.95 -22.79 12.49
CA GLY A 18 -28.99 -23.89 12.32
C GLY A 18 -29.21 -24.77 11.08
N SER A 19 -30.16 -24.45 10.20
CA SER A 19 -30.47 -25.18 8.96
C SER A 19 -29.63 -24.79 7.74
N ASN A 20 -28.57 -23.99 7.92
CA ASN A 20 -27.74 -23.47 6.84
C ASN A 20 -27.06 -24.62 6.06
N PRO A 21 -27.46 -24.85 4.80
CA PRO A 21 -26.93 -25.97 4.01
C PRO A 21 -25.44 -25.80 3.68
N ALA A 22 -24.92 -24.57 3.71
CA ALA A 22 -23.52 -24.27 3.46
C ALA A 22 -22.62 -24.43 4.71
N ARG A 23 -23.19 -24.76 5.89
CA ARG A 23 -22.44 -24.85 7.16
C ARG A 23 -21.32 -25.88 7.14
N ARG A 24 -21.49 -26.99 6.43
CA ARG A 24 -20.49 -28.08 6.31
C ARG A 24 -19.61 -27.96 5.06
N ILE A 25 -19.87 -26.99 4.20
CA ILE A 25 -19.08 -26.79 2.99
C ILE A 25 -17.75 -26.16 3.40
N LYS A 26 -16.67 -26.95 3.29
CA LYS A 26 -15.32 -26.42 3.46
C LYS A 26 -15.07 -25.37 2.39
N LYS A 27 -14.64 -24.17 2.82
CA LYS A 27 -14.19 -23.15 1.88
C LYS A 27 -12.99 -23.69 1.13
N PHE A 28 -12.95 -23.46 -0.18
CA PHE A 28 -11.76 -23.73 -0.96
C PHE A 28 -10.59 -22.92 -0.38
N ARG A 29 -9.45 -23.58 -0.21
CA ARG A 29 -8.23 -22.91 0.27
C ARG A 29 -7.65 -22.15 -0.91
N GLU A 30 -7.96 -20.87 -1.00
CA GLU A 30 -7.28 -19.99 -1.94
C GLU A 30 -5.84 -19.77 -1.46
N GLU A 31 -4.87 -20.23 -2.27
CA GLU A 31 -3.51 -19.75 -2.15
C GLU A 31 -3.46 -18.36 -2.76
N GLU A 32 -3.48 -17.35 -1.90
CA GLU A 32 -3.32 -15.96 -2.29
C GLU A 32 -1.89 -15.81 -2.85
N LYS A 33 -1.74 -15.80 -4.19
CA LYS A 33 -0.47 -15.49 -4.83
C LYS A 33 -0.09 -14.05 -4.46
N LYS A 34 0.81 -13.90 -3.49
CA LYS A 34 1.33 -12.59 -3.08
C LYS A 34 2.32 -12.11 -4.14
N ARG A 35 1.80 -11.40 -5.13
CA ARG A 35 2.59 -10.77 -6.18
C ARG A 35 2.95 -9.34 -5.76
N TYR A 36 4.23 -9.00 -5.87
CA TYR A 36 4.75 -7.64 -5.75
C TYR A 36 5.93 -7.50 -6.71
N LEU A 37 6.22 -6.29 -7.17
CA LEU A 37 7.25 -6.05 -8.17
C LEU A 37 8.65 -6.18 -7.55
N SER A 38 9.54 -6.88 -8.24
CA SER A 38 10.98 -6.79 -8.02
C SER A 38 11.52 -5.43 -8.42
N ASP A 39 12.74 -5.10 -8.00
CA ASP A 39 13.34 -3.78 -8.28
C ASP A 39 13.49 -3.55 -9.79
N ALA A 40 13.89 -4.58 -10.55
CA ALA A 40 13.95 -4.52 -12.01
C ALA A 40 12.56 -4.34 -12.66
N GLU A 41 11.50 -4.89 -12.07
CA GLU A 41 10.12 -4.68 -12.56
C GLU A 41 9.60 -3.29 -12.23
N GLN A 42 9.98 -2.73 -11.07
CA GLN A 42 9.66 -1.35 -10.70
C GLN A 42 10.32 -0.37 -11.68
N MET A 43 11.58 -0.61 -12.04
CA MET A 43 12.29 0.18 -13.06
C MET A 43 11.57 0.15 -14.41
N ARG A 44 11.27 -1.04 -14.95
CA ARG A 44 10.56 -1.17 -16.23
C ARG A 44 9.18 -0.52 -16.20
N LEU A 45 8.45 -0.65 -15.09
CA LEU A 45 7.16 0.03 -14.95
C LEU A 45 7.34 1.56 -14.99
N GLY A 46 8.35 2.09 -14.30
CA GLY A 46 8.67 3.52 -14.33
C GLY A 46 8.99 4.04 -15.73
N GLU A 47 9.84 3.31 -16.47
CA GLU A 47 10.18 3.63 -17.86
C GLU A 47 8.94 3.68 -18.76
N VAL A 48 8.09 2.65 -18.69
CA VAL A 48 6.85 2.58 -19.48
C VAL A 48 5.86 3.70 -19.12
N LEU A 49 5.76 4.07 -17.85
CA LEU A 49 4.89 5.17 -17.43
C LEU A 49 5.40 6.53 -17.92
N ALA A 50 6.72 6.75 -17.89
CA ALA A 50 7.34 7.96 -18.41
C ALA A 50 7.13 8.07 -19.94
N GLU A 51 7.40 6.99 -20.67
CA GLU A 51 7.16 6.91 -22.11
C GLU A 51 5.67 7.13 -22.45
N ALA A 52 4.74 6.58 -21.65
CA ALA A 52 3.32 6.79 -21.87
C ALA A 52 2.87 8.25 -21.70
N LEU A 53 3.51 8.99 -20.79
CA LEU A 53 3.29 10.44 -20.62
C LEU A 53 3.88 11.23 -21.79
N GLU A 54 5.11 10.92 -22.20
CA GLU A 54 5.82 11.62 -23.27
C GLU A 54 5.13 11.44 -24.63
N GLU A 55 4.74 10.20 -24.96
CA GLU A 55 4.06 9.86 -26.21
C GLU A 55 2.56 10.19 -26.18
N GLY A 56 2.00 10.50 -25.00
CA GLY A 56 0.56 10.73 -24.83
C GLY A 56 -0.32 9.51 -25.12
N THR A 57 0.24 8.30 -25.01
CA THR A 57 -0.49 7.04 -25.27
C THR A 57 -1.50 6.71 -24.17
N GLU A 58 -1.33 7.32 -22.99
CA GLU A 58 -2.26 7.25 -21.87
C GLU A 58 -2.54 8.65 -21.32
N SER A 59 -3.72 8.82 -20.74
CA SER A 59 -4.07 10.06 -20.04
C SER A 59 -3.12 10.32 -18.87
N VAL A 60 -2.73 11.58 -18.68
CA VAL A 60 -1.92 12.03 -17.53
C VAL A 60 -2.56 11.62 -16.20
N TYR A 61 -3.89 11.60 -16.11
CA TYR A 61 -4.61 11.17 -14.92
C TYR A 61 -4.49 9.66 -14.68
N ALA A 62 -4.47 8.84 -15.75
CA ALA A 62 -4.31 7.40 -15.62
C ALA A 62 -2.89 7.04 -15.15
N VAL A 63 -1.86 7.67 -15.73
CA VAL A 63 -0.46 7.47 -15.31
C VAL A 63 -0.26 7.96 -13.87
N SER A 64 -0.72 9.17 -13.56
CA SER A 64 -0.62 9.74 -12.21
C SER A 64 -1.34 8.89 -11.17
N ALA A 65 -2.51 8.32 -11.49
CA ALA A 65 -3.20 7.41 -10.59
C ALA A 65 -2.38 6.14 -10.30
N ILE A 66 -1.66 5.59 -11.27
CA ILE A 66 -0.78 4.43 -11.08
C ILE A 66 0.42 4.79 -10.19
N LEU A 67 1.05 5.94 -10.44
CA LEU A 67 2.17 6.45 -9.64
C LEU A 67 1.73 6.71 -8.18
N LEU A 68 0.59 7.36 -7.98
CA LEU A 68 0.04 7.60 -6.65
C LEU A 68 -0.24 6.28 -5.93
N LEU A 69 -0.77 5.25 -6.61
CA LEU A 69 -1.02 3.94 -6.00
C LEU A 69 0.28 3.28 -5.50
N ILE A 70 1.36 3.33 -6.27
CA ILE A 70 2.63 2.71 -5.88
C ILE A 70 3.39 3.54 -4.83
N PHE A 71 3.30 4.88 -4.85
CA PHE A 71 4.02 5.75 -3.90
C PHE A 71 3.34 5.94 -2.56
N THR A 72 2.02 5.76 -2.48
CA THR A 72 1.26 5.96 -1.23
C THR A 72 0.72 4.66 -0.64
N GLY A 73 0.70 3.58 -1.43
CA GLY A 73 0.06 2.33 -1.07
C GLY A 73 -1.45 2.46 -0.87
N CYS A 74 -2.11 3.52 -1.35
CA CYS A 74 -3.56 3.72 -1.26
C CYS A 74 -4.38 2.60 -1.94
N ARG A 75 -5.66 2.50 -1.59
CA ARG A 75 -6.60 1.65 -2.34
C ARG A 75 -6.94 2.34 -3.66
N LEU A 76 -7.24 1.54 -4.70
CA LEU A 76 -7.67 2.05 -6.00
C LEU A 76 -8.81 3.07 -5.87
N SER A 77 -9.86 2.73 -5.14
CA SER A 77 -11.00 3.62 -4.95
C SER A 77 -10.62 4.92 -4.25
N GLU A 78 -9.68 4.89 -3.30
CA GLU A 78 -9.24 6.09 -2.57
C GLU A 78 -8.52 7.07 -3.49
N ILE A 79 -7.74 6.58 -4.46
CA ILE A 79 -7.08 7.42 -5.47
C ILE A 79 -8.07 7.92 -6.52
N LEU A 80 -8.93 7.04 -7.05
CA LEU A 80 -9.88 7.44 -8.10
C LEU A 80 -10.90 8.46 -7.60
N THR A 81 -11.33 8.38 -6.34
CA THR A 81 -12.29 9.34 -5.77
C THR A 81 -11.61 10.42 -4.93
N LEU A 82 -10.30 10.61 -5.07
CA LEU A 82 -9.57 11.65 -4.34
C LEU A 82 -10.03 13.04 -4.79
N ARG A 83 -10.28 13.92 -3.83
CA ARG A 83 -10.66 15.31 -4.07
C ARG A 83 -9.55 16.27 -3.63
N TRP A 84 -9.47 17.43 -4.27
CA TRP A 84 -8.48 18.46 -3.93
C TRP A 84 -8.60 18.94 -2.48
N ASP A 85 -9.82 19.03 -1.94
CA ASP A 85 -10.06 19.44 -0.54
C ASP A 85 -9.48 18.45 0.49
N TYR A 86 -9.09 17.24 0.05
CA TYR A 86 -8.46 16.21 0.89
C TYR A 86 -6.94 16.24 0.81
N VAL A 87 -6.35 17.05 -0.07
CA VAL A 87 -4.92 17.13 -0.29
C VAL A 87 -4.32 18.25 0.56
N THR A 88 -3.37 17.89 1.43
CA THR A 88 -2.54 18.85 2.17
C THR A 88 -1.08 18.75 1.70
N SER A 89 -0.19 19.58 2.23
CA SER A 89 1.25 19.53 1.90
C SER A 89 1.95 18.25 2.37
N HIS A 90 1.39 17.52 3.33
CA HIS A 90 2.07 16.39 3.98
C HIS A 90 1.20 15.15 4.12
N HIS A 91 -0.10 15.26 3.88
CA HIS A 91 -1.05 14.17 4.07
C HIS A 91 -2.22 14.23 3.09
N LEU A 92 -2.81 13.07 2.80
CA LEU A 92 -4.17 12.95 2.28
C LEU A 92 -5.14 12.73 3.46
N GLU A 93 -6.17 13.55 3.57
CA GLU A 93 -7.22 13.47 4.58
C GLU A 93 -8.49 12.86 3.98
N LEU A 94 -8.65 11.54 4.11
CA LEU A 94 -9.79 10.81 3.55
C LEU A 94 -10.88 10.65 4.61
N PRO A 95 -12.02 11.38 4.53
CA PRO A 95 -13.09 11.27 5.52
C PRO A 95 -13.81 9.92 5.46
N ASP A 96 -14.07 9.41 4.24
CA ASP A 96 -14.93 8.24 3.97
C ASP A 96 -14.14 7.08 3.33
N SER A 97 -13.17 6.51 4.05
CA SER A 97 -12.49 5.31 3.56
C SER A 97 -13.21 4.02 3.98
N LYS A 98 -12.88 2.90 3.33
CA LYS A 98 -13.35 1.54 3.67
C LYS A 98 -13.16 1.19 5.17
N THR A 99 -12.26 1.88 5.87
CA THR A 99 -11.96 1.65 7.29
C THR A 99 -12.29 2.84 8.19
N GLY A 100 -13.02 3.86 7.70
CA GLY A 100 -13.31 5.12 8.41
C GLY A 100 -12.40 6.27 7.96
N ARG A 101 -12.34 7.35 8.74
CA ARG A 101 -11.43 8.47 8.46
C ARG A 101 -9.97 7.98 8.43
N ARG A 102 -9.21 8.37 7.41
CA ARG A 102 -7.80 8.03 7.25
C ARG A 102 -6.97 9.26 6.96
N ARG A 103 -5.77 9.30 7.56
CA ARG A 103 -4.74 10.27 7.27
C ARG A 103 -3.53 9.52 6.71
N ILE A 104 -3.21 9.76 5.45
CA ILE A 104 -2.17 9.01 4.73
C ILE A 104 -1.00 9.97 4.53
N PRO A 105 0.24 9.62 4.97
CA PRO A 105 1.41 10.42 4.66
C PRO A 105 1.54 10.63 3.15
N LEU A 106 1.81 11.86 2.75
CA LEU A 106 2.01 12.23 1.37
C LEU A 106 3.50 12.54 1.17
N PRO A 107 4.30 11.58 0.66
CA PRO A 107 5.71 11.81 0.38
C PRO A 107 5.87 12.83 -0.75
N ARG A 108 7.05 13.43 -0.85
CA ARG A 108 7.34 14.53 -1.77
C ARG A 108 7.07 14.14 -3.22
N GLU A 109 7.47 12.93 -3.61
CA GLU A 109 7.31 12.39 -4.96
C GLU A 109 5.83 12.28 -5.35
N ALA A 110 4.97 11.90 -4.41
CA ALA A 110 3.53 11.85 -4.64
C ALA A 110 2.89 13.26 -4.63
N TYR A 111 3.40 14.17 -3.79
CA TYR A 111 2.95 15.56 -3.76
C TYR A 111 3.27 16.29 -5.06
N ASP A 112 4.47 16.12 -5.59
CA ASP A 112 4.93 16.77 -6.82
C ASP A 112 4.02 16.38 -8.01
N ILE A 113 3.66 15.10 -8.14
CA ILE A 113 2.66 14.63 -9.14
C ILE A 113 1.33 15.38 -9.00
N LEU A 114 0.83 15.53 -7.76
CA LEU A 114 -0.43 16.24 -7.52
C LEU A 114 -0.35 17.72 -7.88
N MET A 115 0.82 18.35 -7.77
CA MET A 115 0.97 19.77 -8.10
C MET A 115 1.12 20.01 -9.59
N GLU A 116 1.63 19.03 -10.34
CA GLU A 116 1.77 19.08 -11.80
C GLU A 116 0.48 18.69 -12.55
N LEU A 117 -0.45 18.02 -11.88
CA LEU A 117 -1.71 17.62 -12.49
C LEU A 117 -2.56 18.83 -12.92
N PRO A 118 -3.05 18.86 -14.18
CA PRO A 118 -4.00 19.87 -14.62
C PRO A 118 -5.25 19.85 -13.74
N ARG A 119 -5.78 21.04 -13.44
CA ARG A 119 -7.03 21.21 -12.67
C ARG A 119 -8.10 21.81 -13.55
N GLU A 120 -9.29 21.24 -13.49
CA GLU A 120 -10.47 21.78 -14.17
C GLU A 120 -11.32 22.58 -13.16
N ALA A 121 -11.66 23.81 -13.54
CA ALA A 121 -12.48 24.68 -12.70
C ALA A 121 -13.86 24.04 -12.45
N GLY A 122 -14.27 23.96 -11.18
CA GLY A 122 -15.53 23.34 -10.78
C GLY A 122 -15.50 21.82 -10.63
N ASN A 123 -14.42 21.14 -11.03
CA ASN A 123 -14.25 19.71 -10.82
C ASN A 123 -13.49 19.45 -9.51
N PRO A 124 -14.11 18.79 -8.49
CA PRO A 124 -13.48 18.61 -7.20
C PRO A 124 -12.44 17.49 -7.17
N TYR A 125 -12.39 16.63 -8.20
CA TYR A 125 -11.56 15.43 -8.21
C TYR A 125 -10.13 15.70 -8.67
N VAL A 126 -9.19 14.88 -8.18
CA VAL A 126 -7.78 14.91 -8.56
C VAL A 126 -7.53 14.14 -9.86
N ILE A 127 -8.15 12.96 -9.98
CA ILE A 127 -8.01 12.08 -11.15
C ILE A 127 -9.27 12.22 -12.00
N LEU A 128 -9.19 13.04 -13.04
CA LEU A 128 -10.35 13.33 -13.88
C LEU A 128 -10.65 12.19 -14.86
N GLY A 129 -11.93 11.97 -15.11
CA GLY A 129 -12.42 11.05 -16.13
C GLY A 129 -12.82 11.78 -17.42
N ASP A 130 -13.33 11.02 -18.39
CA ASP A 130 -13.79 11.58 -19.66
C ASP A 130 -15.13 12.34 -19.55
N VAL A 131 -15.83 12.20 -18.42
CA VAL A 131 -17.10 12.86 -18.14
C VAL A 131 -16.82 14.09 -17.27
N ASP A 132 -17.32 15.24 -17.70
CA ASP A 132 -17.16 16.51 -17.00
C ASP A 132 -17.66 16.42 -15.54
N GLY A 133 -16.89 16.99 -14.62
CA GLY A 133 -17.14 16.95 -13.18
C GLY A 133 -17.01 15.56 -12.52
N ALA A 134 -16.62 14.52 -13.26
CA ALA A 134 -16.55 13.15 -12.76
C ALA A 134 -15.11 12.61 -12.67
N PRO A 135 -14.83 11.70 -11.72
CA PRO A 135 -13.53 11.08 -11.62
C PRO A 135 -13.36 9.96 -12.67
N LEU A 136 -12.11 9.56 -12.89
CA LEU A 136 -11.83 8.36 -13.67
C LEU A 136 -12.40 7.12 -12.96
N VAL A 137 -13.33 6.42 -13.61
CA VAL A 137 -13.98 5.23 -13.03
C VAL A 137 -13.30 3.91 -13.40
N ASN A 138 -12.46 3.90 -14.45
CA ASN A 138 -11.88 2.67 -14.97
C ASN A 138 -10.39 2.78 -15.30
N LEU A 139 -9.56 2.48 -14.31
CA LEU A 139 -8.11 2.37 -14.49
C LEU A 139 -7.66 0.99 -14.99
N GLN A 140 -8.56 0.00 -15.08
CA GLN A 140 -8.19 -1.37 -15.48
C GLN A 140 -7.77 -1.45 -16.95
N LYS A 141 -8.38 -0.66 -17.83
CA LYS A 141 -8.04 -0.65 -19.26
C LYS A 141 -6.64 -0.04 -19.48
N PRO A 142 -6.32 1.19 -19.00
CA PRO A 142 -4.95 1.72 -19.03
C PRO A 142 -3.94 0.78 -18.39
N TRP A 143 -4.24 0.26 -17.19
CA TRP A 143 -3.35 -0.66 -16.49
C TRP A 143 -3.01 -1.90 -17.30
N ARG A 144 -3.97 -2.47 -18.04
CA ARG A 144 -3.69 -3.65 -18.89
C ARG A 144 -2.71 -3.36 -20.02
N ARG A 145 -2.76 -2.16 -20.62
CA ARG A 145 -1.83 -1.77 -21.69
C ARG A 145 -0.44 -1.50 -21.12
N ILE A 146 -0.37 -0.69 -20.07
CA ILE A 146 0.88 -0.35 -19.35
C ILE A 146 1.57 -1.62 -18.86
N ARG A 147 0.87 -2.50 -18.14
CA ARG A 147 1.48 -3.72 -17.61
C ARG A 147 1.93 -4.69 -18.71
N SER A 148 1.25 -4.71 -19.86
CA SER A 148 1.66 -5.52 -20.99
C SER A 148 2.95 -4.98 -21.62
N LYS A 149 3.06 -3.66 -21.79
CA LYS A 149 4.27 -3.02 -22.31
C LYS A 149 5.47 -3.21 -21.35
N ALA A 150 5.22 -3.29 -20.05
CA ALA A 150 6.24 -3.54 -19.02
C ALA A 150 6.62 -5.03 -18.82
N GLY A 151 5.93 -5.97 -19.49
CA GLY A 151 6.11 -7.41 -19.28
C GLY A 151 5.66 -7.88 -17.88
N LEU A 152 4.49 -7.40 -17.45
CA LEU A 152 3.88 -7.60 -16.12
C LEU A 152 2.45 -8.16 -16.24
N GLU A 153 2.24 -9.14 -17.13
CA GLU A 153 0.92 -9.71 -17.45
C GLU A 153 0.23 -10.32 -16.23
N ASP A 154 1.01 -10.84 -15.29
CA ASP A 154 0.55 -11.48 -14.06
C ASP A 154 0.26 -10.48 -12.92
N VAL A 155 0.61 -9.20 -13.09
CA VAL A 155 0.46 -8.16 -12.07
C VAL A 155 -0.91 -7.48 -12.18
N ARG A 156 -1.68 -7.56 -11.11
CA ARG A 156 -2.95 -6.85 -10.94
C ARG A 156 -2.68 -5.46 -10.40
N ILE A 157 -3.60 -4.53 -10.64
CA ILE A 157 -3.44 -3.16 -10.14
C ILE A 157 -3.32 -3.08 -8.60
N HIS A 158 -3.94 -4.03 -7.89
CA HIS A 158 -3.84 -4.11 -6.44
C HIS A 158 -2.45 -4.54 -5.95
N ASP A 159 -1.68 -5.21 -6.81
CA ASP A 159 -0.33 -5.66 -6.48
C ASP A 159 0.65 -4.47 -6.38
N LEU A 160 0.30 -3.28 -6.91
CA LEU A 160 1.04 -2.05 -6.67
C LEU A 160 1.03 -1.68 -5.18
N ARG A 161 -0.11 -1.83 -4.52
CA ARG A 161 -0.22 -1.65 -3.07
C ARG A 161 0.52 -2.74 -2.29
N HIS A 162 0.54 -3.97 -2.80
CA HIS A 162 1.37 -5.02 -2.22
C HIS A 162 2.87 -4.72 -2.38
N THR A 163 3.25 -4.10 -3.50
CA THR A 163 4.62 -3.66 -3.76
C THR A 163 5.05 -2.58 -2.78
N TYR A 164 4.23 -1.56 -2.53
CA TYR A 164 4.49 -0.57 -1.48
C TYR A 164 4.74 -1.24 -0.12
N ALA A 165 3.89 -2.19 0.28
CA ALA A 165 4.04 -2.92 1.54
C ALA A 165 5.34 -3.74 1.61
N SER A 166 5.67 -4.42 0.52
CA SER A 166 6.88 -5.24 0.42
C SER A 166 8.14 -4.38 0.50
N VAL A 167 8.20 -3.26 -0.23
CA VAL A 167 9.33 -2.33 -0.20
C VAL A 167 9.47 -1.71 1.19
N ALA A 168 8.37 -1.22 1.78
CA ALA A 168 8.38 -0.69 3.15
C ALA A 168 8.97 -1.66 4.18
N MET A 169 8.61 -2.95 4.12
CA MET A 169 9.18 -3.96 5.01
C MET A 169 10.67 -4.22 4.78
N LYS A 170 11.12 -4.25 3.52
CA LYS A 170 12.55 -4.40 3.17
C LYS A 170 13.39 -3.23 3.67
N ASP A 171 12.83 -2.03 3.61
CA ASP A 171 13.45 -0.80 4.12
C ASP A 171 13.45 -0.72 5.65
N GLY A 172 12.77 -1.66 6.33
CA GLY A 172 12.77 -1.78 7.77
C GLY A 172 11.68 -0.99 8.48
N ILE A 173 10.64 -0.55 7.76
CA ILE A 173 9.45 0.01 8.39
C ILE A 173 8.80 -1.11 9.23
N ASP A 174 8.53 -0.81 10.50
CA ASP A 174 7.94 -1.81 11.37
C ASP A 174 6.47 -2.12 10.99
N PRO A 175 5.97 -3.33 11.25
CA PRO A 175 4.63 -3.74 10.88
C PRO A 175 3.50 -2.88 11.45
N PHE A 176 3.68 -2.21 12.59
CA PHE A 176 2.66 -1.37 13.19
C PHE A 176 2.58 -0.03 12.45
N THR A 177 3.71 0.60 12.18
CA THR A 177 3.77 1.80 11.35
C THR A 177 3.20 1.52 9.95
N LEU A 178 3.59 0.42 9.32
CA LEU A 178 3.06 0.05 8.01
C LEU A 178 1.55 -0.23 8.05
N LYS A 179 1.03 -0.88 9.10
CA LYS A 179 -0.41 -1.09 9.29
C LYS A 179 -1.17 0.25 9.31
N GLU A 180 -0.65 1.26 10.01
CA GLU A 180 -1.27 2.58 10.09
C GLU A 180 -1.25 3.29 8.73
N ILE A 181 -0.08 3.34 8.06
CA ILE A 181 0.06 3.93 6.73
C ILE A 181 -0.92 3.29 5.75
N MET A 182 -0.96 1.96 5.72
CA MET A 182 -1.85 1.21 4.83
C MET A 182 -3.32 1.25 5.27
N GLY A 183 -3.64 1.62 6.51
CA GLY A 183 -5.00 1.56 7.05
C GLY A 183 -5.55 0.13 7.08
N HIS A 184 -4.73 -0.83 7.51
CA HIS A 184 -5.17 -2.20 7.76
C HIS A 184 -5.88 -2.28 9.12
N LYS A 185 -7.10 -2.84 9.15
CA LYS A 185 -7.82 -3.09 10.41
C LYS A 185 -7.08 -4.08 11.30
N ASN A 186 -6.58 -5.16 10.70
CA ASN A 186 -5.91 -6.25 11.39
C ASN A 186 -4.42 -6.28 11.05
N LEU A 187 -3.57 -6.34 12.08
CA LEU A 187 -2.12 -6.45 11.92
C LEU A 187 -1.72 -7.70 11.13
N THR A 188 -2.49 -8.79 11.23
CA THR A 188 -2.28 -10.04 10.48
C THR A 188 -2.20 -9.82 8.98
N THR A 189 -2.89 -8.81 8.42
CA THR A 189 -2.78 -8.47 6.99
C THR A 189 -1.38 -7.92 6.66
N THR A 190 -0.80 -7.08 7.52
CA THR A 190 0.54 -6.53 7.35
C THR A 190 1.63 -7.58 7.64
N LEU A 191 1.44 -8.44 8.63
CA LEU A 191 2.40 -9.52 8.96
C LEU A 191 2.63 -10.51 7.82
N ARG A 192 1.79 -10.50 6.78
CA ARG A 192 2.02 -11.24 5.54
C ARG A 192 3.34 -10.90 4.84
N TYR A 193 3.90 -9.71 5.11
CA TYR A 193 5.15 -9.19 4.55
C TYR A 193 6.34 -9.29 5.50
N ALA A 194 6.16 -9.79 6.72
CA ALA A 194 7.19 -9.74 7.77
C ALA A 194 8.51 -10.44 7.39
N HIS A 195 8.42 -11.52 6.61
CA HIS A 195 9.57 -12.27 6.08
C HIS A 195 10.47 -11.45 5.14
N LEU A 196 10.05 -10.26 4.70
CA LEU A 196 10.86 -9.39 3.85
C LEU A 196 11.77 -8.45 4.64
N ALA A 197 11.63 -8.42 5.97
CA ALA A 197 12.41 -7.54 6.84
C ALA A 197 13.74 -8.15 7.29
N ASP A 198 14.15 -9.33 6.81
CA ASP A 198 15.32 -10.05 7.31
C ASP A 198 16.60 -9.18 7.33
N ASP A 199 16.89 -8.48 6.23
CA ASP A 199 18.05 -7.59 6.16
C ASP A 199 17.93 -6.40 7.13
N ALA A 200 16.73 -5.84 7.28
CA ALA A 200 16.47 -4.76 8.22
C ALA A 200 16.65 -5.22 9.67
N VAL A 201 16.20 -6.43 10.00
CA VAL A 201 16.40 -7.06 11.30
C VAL A 201 17.88 -7.26 11.59
N GLN A 202 18.67 -7.75 10.62
CA GLN A 202 20.12 -7.89 10.74
C GLN A 202 20.81 -6.54 11.00
N ARG A 203 20.46 -5.50 10.22
CA ARG A 203 20.99 -4.14 10.42
C ARG A 203 20.66 -3.60 11.81
N ALA A 204 19.43 -3.79 12.27
CA ALA A 204 18.99 -3.35 13.59
C ALA A 204 19.78 -4.04 14.71
N ALA A 205 19.92 -5.37 14.63
CA ALA A 205 20.71 -6.15 15.60
C ALA A 205 22.18 -5.68 15.64
N GLY A 206 22.81 -5.48 14.47
CA GLY A 206 24.17 -4.98 14.35
C GLY A 206 24.34 -3.58 14.97
N SER A 207 23.40 -2.67 14.74
CA SER A 207 23.40 -1.31 15.31
C SER A 207 23.32 -1.33 16.84
N VAL A 208 22.43 -2.15 17.41
CA VAL A 208 22.30 -2.33 18.87
C VAL A 208 23.59 -2.88 19.46
N ALA A 209 24.15 -3.94 18.87
CA ALA A 209 25.39 -4.55 19.32
C ALA A 209 26.56 -3.55 19.27
N ALA A 210 26.69 -2.78 18.19
CA ALA A 210 27.72 -1.76 18.06
C ALA A 210 27.61 -0.67 19.14
N ARG A 211 26.39 -0.21 19.46
CA ARG A 211 26.14 0.77 20.53
C ARG A 211 26.55 0.22 21.89
N LEU A 212 26.15 -1.00 22.22
CA LEU A 212 26.49 -1.66 23.49
C LEU A 212 28.00 -1.91 23.61
N ALA A 213 28.66 -2.36 22.53
CA ALA A 213 30.11 -2.60 22.53
C ALA A 213 30.92 -1.33 22.80
N ARG A 214 30.46 -0.15 22.31
CA ARG A 214 31.09 1.14 22.62
C ARG A 214 31.01 1.47 24.12
N ALA A 215 29.85 1.25 24.74
CA ALA A 215 29.66 1.50 26.17
C ALA A 215 30.55 0.59 27.04
N VAL A 216 30.61 -0.71 26.72
CA VAL A 216 31.44 -1.68 27.46
C VAL A 216 32.94 -1.37 27.34
N ARG A 217 33.41 -0.92 26.17
CA ARG A 217 34.84 -0.62 25.95
C ARG A 217 35.29 0.68 26.63
N GLN A 218 34.41 1.64 26.85
CA GLN A 218 34.75 2.89 27.54
C GLN A 218 34.99 2.70 29.05
N ASP A 219 34.51 1.61 29.64
CA ASP A 219 34.68 1.31 31.08
C ASP A 219 36.07 0.72 31.44
N LYS A 220 36.94 0.46 30.47
CA LYS A 220 38.30 -0.04 30.73
C LYS A 220 39.32 1.02 31.19
N ARG A 221 38.89 2.27 31.42
CA ARG A 221 39.74 3.35 31.97
C ARG A 221 39.51 3.63 33.46
N ARG A 222 38.84 2.75 34.20
CA ARG A 222 38.80 2.83 35.67
C ARG A 222 40.03 2.11 36.26
N THR A 223 40.89 2.93 36.86
CA THR A 223 42.12 2.63 37.62
C THR A 223 42.09 1.28 38.34
N PRO A 224 43.17 0.47 38.31
CA PRO A 224 43.23 -0.73 39.13
C PRO A 224 43.15 -0.32 40.61
N LEU A 225 42.20 -0.90 41.33
CA LEU A 225 42.14 -0.81 42.78
C LEU A 225 43.49 -1.27 43.33
N ARG A 226 44.26 -0.33 43.89
CA ARG A 226 45.42 -0.67 44.71
C ARG A 226 44.89 -1.39 45.94
N VAL A 227 45.15 -2.70 46.01
CA VAL A 227 45.05 -3.44 47.27
C VAL A 227 46.18 -2.91 48.15
N VAL A 228 45.82 -2.19 49.19
CA VAL A 228 46.75 -1.76 50.25
C VAL A 228 47.02 -2.99 51.09
N GLY A 229 48.28 -3.45 51.10
CA GLY A 229 48.78 -4.44 52.04
C GLY A 229 49.18 -3.80 53.36
#